data_AF-A0A960PCH3-F1
#
_entry.id   AF-A0A960PCH3-F1
#
_cell.length_a   1.000
_cell.length_b   1.000
_cell.length_c   1.000
_cell.angle_alpha   90.00
_cell.angle_beta   90.00
_cell.angle_gamma   90.00
#
_symmetry.space_group_name_H-M   'P 1'
#
loop_
_entity.id
_entity.type
_entity.pdbx_description
1 polymer ?
#
loop_
_entity_poly.entity_id
_entity_poly.type
_entity_poly.pdbx_seq_one_letter_code
_entity_poly.pdbx_strand_id
1 'polypeptide(L)'
;MLYDNALVALDTGAFRELPDSALARVRLSYEHQDLVRALDELIQTPARRKELAARARAYAEKTYRPELYAQRVRELLQVTSRAAPLLRLADRVSRLFAEIGCPPGSTAIHRVIQCMDDAFLGEPAIDEWSGWFRENRSEPRS
;
A
#
# COMPACT_ATOMS: atom_id res chain seq x y z
N MET A 1 -0.24 -7.54 -18.73
CA MET A 1 0.79 -6.52 -19.02
C MET A 1 2.08 -7.13 -19.57
N LEU A 2 2.66 -8.16 -18.95
CA LEU A 2 3.95 -8.73 -19.39
C LEU A 2 3.87 -9.62 -20.66
N TYR A 3 2.67 -10.05 -21.06
CA TYR A 3 2.47 -10.95 -22.21
C TYR A 3 2.07 -10.22 -23.51
N ASP A 4 2.47 -8.95 -23.66
CA ASP A 4 2.21 -8.14 -24.87
C ASP A 4 0.73 -8.07 -25.33
N ASN A 5 -0.19 -8.20 -24.37
CA ASN A 5 -1.63 -8.11 -24.63
C ASN A 5 -2.19 -6.76 -24.14
N ALA A 6 -3.08 -6.18 -24.95
CA ALA A 6 -3.92 -5.08 -24.52
C ALA A 6 -4.82 -5.54 -23.37
N LEU A 7 -5.03 -4.65 -22.39
CA LEU A 7 -5.83 -4.96 -21.21
C LEU A 7 -7.14 -4.17 -21.23
N VAL A 8 -8.22 -4.88 -20.94
CA VAL A 8 -9.52 -4.31 -20.61
C VAL A 8 -9.84 -4.76 -19.19
N ALA A 9 -10.16 -3.82 -18.31
CA ALA A 9 -10.48 -4.15 -16.92
C ALA A 9 -11.57 -3.24 -16.37
N LEU A 10 -12.29 -3.76 -15.37
CA LEU A 10 -13.25 -2.99 -14.60
C LEU A 10 -12.54 -1.88 -13.82
N ASP A 11 -13.14 -0.69 -13.81
CA ASP A 11 -12.62 0.48 -13.08
C ASP A 11 -12.91 0.37 -11.57
N THR A 12 -12.32 -0.65 -10.95
CA THR A 12 -12.55 -1.00 -9.54
C THR A 12 -11.29 -1.57 -8.90
N GLY A 13 -11.19 -1.44 -7.56
CA GLY A 13 -10.10 -2.03 -6.77
C GLY A 13 -8.71 -1.64 -7.27
N ALA A 14 -7.81 -2.62 -7.34
CA ALA A 14 -6.42 -2.42 -7.76
C ALA A 14 -6.26 -1.94 -9.22
N PHE A 15 -7.24 -2.19 -10.09
CA PHE A 15 -7.18 -1.71 -11.47
C PHE A 15 -7.44 -0.22 -11.58
N ARG A 16 -8.04 0.40 -10.56
CA ARG A 16 -8.29 1.84 -10.54
C ARG A 16 -7.00 2.65 -10.48
N GLU A 17 -5.97 2.10 -9.83
CA GLU A 17 -4.66 2.73 -9.62
C GLU A 17 -3.74 2.65 -10.85
N LEU A 18 -4.08 1.81 -11.83
CA LEU A 18 -3.33 1.73 -13.08
C LEU A 18 -3.59 2.97 -13.94
N PRO A 19 -2.63 3.46 -14.74
CA PRO A 19 -2.83 4.63 -15.58
C PRO A 19 -3.73 4.31 -16.79
N ASP A 20 -4.55 5.28 -17.21
CA ASP A 20 -5.45 5.18 -18.38
C ASP A 20 -4.71 4.86 -19.68
N SER A 21 -3.43 5.18 -19.73
CA SER A 21 -2.57 4.90 -20.88
C SER A 21 -2.21 3.42 -21.02
N ALA A 22 -2.45 2.59 -19.98
CA ALA A 22 -2.05 1.20 -19.89
C ALA A 22 -3.22 0.20 -19.89
N LEU A 23 -4.48 0.68 -19.81
CA LEU A 23 -5.66 -0.17 -19.93
C LEU A 23 -6.86 0.57 -20.55
N ALA A 24 -7.78 -0.19 -21.13
CA ALA A 24 -9.12 0.28 -21.43
C ALA A 24 -10.02 0.02 -20.20
N ARG A 25 -10.57 1.10 -19.62
CA ARG A 25 -11.44 1.02 -18.43
C ARG A 25 -12.89 0.70 -18.81
N VAL A 26 -13.51 -0.14 -18.00
CA VAL A 26 -14.93 -0.49 -18.08
C VAL A 26 -15.61 -0.06 -16.79
N ARG A 27 -16.63 0.82 -16.88
CA ARG A 27 -17.35 1.29 -15.69
C ARG A 27 -18.33 0.22 -15.24
N LEU A 28 -18.39 -0.04 -13.93
CA LEU A 28 -19.28 -1.07 -13.37
C LEU A 28 -20.76 -0.82 -13.70
N SER A 29 -21.21 0.43 -13.68
CA SER A 29 -22.59 0.81 -14.02
C SER A 29 -22.97 0.62 -15.50
N TYR A 30 -21.97 0.49 -16.38
CA TYR A 30 -22.15 0.39 -17.83
C TYR A 30 -21.31 -0.76 -18.41
N GLU A 31 -21.11 -1.83 -17.62
CA GLU A 31 -20.11 -2.85 -17.91
C GLU A 31 -20.25 -3.43 -19.32
N HIS A 32 -21.44 -3.89 -19.68
CA HIS A 32 -21.69 -4.50 -20.98
C HIS A 32 -21.40 -3.53 -22.14
N GLN A 33 -21.91 -2.29 -22.06
CA GLN A 33 -21.74 -1.30 -23.12
C GLN A 33 -20.27 -0.86 -23.28
N ASP A 34 -19.60 -0.59 -22.16
CA ASP A 34 -18.20 -0.16 -22.17
C ASP A 34 -17.27 -1.29 -22.63
N LEU A 35 -17.55 -2.54 -22.24
CA LEU A 35 -16.79 -3.72 -22.66
C LEU A 35 -16.90 -3.95 -24.17
N VAL A 36 -18.13 -3.94 -24.71
CA VAL A 36 -18.34 -4.10 -26.16
C VAL A 36 -17.61 -3.00 -26.92
N ARG A 37 -17.75 -1.73 -26.49
CA ARG A 37 -17.06 -0.60 -27.11
C ARG A 37 -15.53 -0.78 -27.08
N ALA A 38 -14.97 -1.16 -25.94
CA ALA A 38 -13.52 -1.35 -25.79
C ALA A 38 -13.00 -2.49 -26.68
N LEU A 39 -13.74 -3.61 -26.77
CA LEU A 39 -13.37 -4.73 -27.62
C LEU A 39 -13.47 -4.37 -29.10
N ASP A 40 -14.55 -3.71 -29.52
CA ASP A 40 -14.71 -3.25 -30.90
C ASP A 40 -13.57 -2.30 -31.30
N GLU A 41 -13.23 -1.32 -30.47
CA GLU A 41 -12.12 -0.40 -30.75
C GLU A 41 -10.79 -1.14 -30.94
N LEU A 42 -10.50 -2.12 -30.06
CA LEU A 42 -9.27 -2.91 -30.11
C LEU A 42 -9.21 -3.92 -31.27
N ILE A 43 -10.37 -4.39 -31.75
CA ILE A 43 -10.47 -5.27 -32.92
C ILE A 43 -10.30 -4.45 -34.20
N GLN A 44 -11.01 -3.32 -34.30
CA GLN A 44 -11.03 -2.47 -35.50
C GLN A 44 -9.73 -1.69 -35.68
N THR A 45 -8.97 -1.43 -34.59
CA THR A 45 -7.75 -0.62 -34.63
C THR A 45 -6.52 -1.39 -34.12
N PRO A 46 -5.89 -2.24 -34.95
CA PRO A 46 -4.73 -3.04 -34.54
C PRO A 46 -3.54 -2.21 -34.02
N ALA A 47 -3.35 -1.00 -34.56
CA ALA A 47 -2.29 -0.09 -34.10
C ALA A 47 -2.51 0.34 -32.65
N ARG A 48 -3.75 0.72 -32.31
CA ARG A 48 -4.15 1.10 -30.95
C ARG A 48 -3.97 -0.05 -29.96
N ARG A 49 -4.35 -1.27 -30.37
CA ARG A 49 -4.14 -2.48 -29.58
C ARG A 49 -2.66 -2.71 -29.26
N LYS A 50 -1.78 -2.58 -30.26
CA LYS A 50 -0.31 -2.71 -30.07
C LYS A 50 0.25 -1.62 -29.17
N GLU A 51 -0.19 -0.38 -29.35
CA GLU A 51 0.22 0.76 -28.52
C GLU A 51 -0.18 0.54 -27.05
N LEU A 52 -1.43 0.14 -26.81
CA LEU A 52 -1.94 -0.12 -25.45
C LEU A 52 -1.17 -1.27 -24.79
N ALA A 53 -0.91 -2.35 -25.53
CA ALA A 53 -0.10 -3.47 -25.05
C ALA A 53 1.34 -3.04 -24.66
N ALA A 54 1.99 -2.23 -25.51
CA ALA A 54 3.35 -1.73 -25.26
C ALA A 54 3.40 -0.83 -24.02
N ARG A 55 2.42 0.07 -23.86
CA ARG A 55 2.33 0.93 -22.67
C ARG A 55 2.05 0.13 -21.40
N ALA A 56 1.15 -0.85 -21.49
CA ALA A 56 0.85 -1.75 -20.40
C ALA A 56 2.10 -2.52 -19.95
N ARG A 57 2.87 -3.04 -20.90
CA ARG A 57 4.14 -3.71 -20.61
C ARG A 57 5.16 -2.78 -19.98
N ALA A 58 5.39 -1.61 -20.55
CA ALA A 58 6.33 -0.63 -20.01
C ALA A 58 5.97 -0.22 -18.57
N TYR A 59 4.67 -0.06 -18.28
CA TYR A 59 4.21 0.20 -16.92
C TYR A 59 4.50 -0.97 -15.97
N ALA A 60 4.24 -2.21 -16.40
CA ALA A 60 4.51 -3.38 -15.57
C ALA A 60 6.01 -3.62 -15.34
N GLU A 61 6.85 -3.48 -16.35
CA GLU A 61 8.31 -3.62 -16.20
C GLU A 61 8.89 -2.57 -15.25
N LYS A 62 8.31 -1.36 -15.23
CA LYS A 62 8.70 -0.31 -14.30
C LYS A 62 8.20 -0.56 -12.87
N THR A 63 6.97 -1.02 -12.72
CA THR A 63 6.25 -1.04 -11.44
C THR A 63 6.33 -2.40 -10.73
N TYR A 64 6.16 -3.49 -11.46
CA TYR A 64 6.07 -4.85 -10.93
C TYR A 64 7.41 -5.59 -11.08
N ARG A 65 8.42 -5.08 -10.37
CA ARG A 65 9.74 -5.72 -10.30
C ARG A 65 9.83 -6.59 -9.05
N PRO A 66 9.97 -7.93 -9.17
CA PRO A 66 10.07 -8.83 -8.02
C PRO A 66 11.16 -8.42 -7.03
N GLU A 67 12.26 -7.86 -7.53
CA GLU A 67 13.39 -7.40 -6.71
C GLU A 67 12.99 -6.22 -5.82
N LEU A 68 12.26 -5.24 -6.39
CA LEU A 68 11.75 -4.10 -5.61
C LEU A 68 10.72 -4.56 -4.58
N TYR A 69 9.88 -5.54 -4.92
CA TYR A 69 8.94 -6.12 -3.97
C TYR A 69 9.66 -6.81 -2.81
N ALA A 70 10.64 -7.68 -3.10
CA ALA A 70 11.43 -8.37 -2.07
C ALA A 70 12.19 -7.38 -1.18
N GLN A 71 12.76 -6.33 -1.77
CA GLN A 71 13.42 -5.25 -1.04
C GLN A 71 12.44 -4.55 -0.08
N ARG A 72 11.26 -4.15 -0.56
CA ARG A 72 10.23 -3.49 0.28
C ARG A 72 9.72 -4.39 1.40
N VAL A 73 9.53 -5.68 1.13
CA VAL A 73 9.15 -6.65 2.17
C VAL A 73 10.25 -6.76 3.23
N ARG A 74 11.52 -6.80 2.81
CA ARG A 74 12.66 -6.83 3.74
C ARG A 74 12.72 -5.57 4.60
N GLU A 75 12.55 -4.39 4.01
CA GLU A 75 12.49 -3.11 4.74
C GLU A 75 11.35 -3.13 5.77
N LEU A 76 10.16 -3.58 5.38
CA LEU A 76 9.02 -3.75 6.28
C LEU A 76 9.33 -4.74 7.42
N LEU A 77 9.98 -5.86 7.15
CA LEU A 77 10.39 -6.83 8.18
C LEU A 77 11.41 -6.22 9.16
N GLN A 78 12.30 -5.36 8.70
CA GLN A 78 13.24 -4.66 9.58
C GLN A 78 12.52 -3.66 10.48
N VAL A 79 11.55 -2.92 9.94
CA VAL A 79 10.72 -1.98 10.72
C VAL A 79 9.88 -2.73 11.76
N THR A 80 9.17 -3.78 11.34
CA THR A 80 8.31 -4.58 12.23
C THR A 80 9.11 -5.34 13.29
N SER A 81 10.32 -5.84 12.98
CA SER A 81 11.16 -6.52 13.97
C SER A 81 11.68 -5.58 15.07
N ARG A 82 11.89 -4.29 14.76
CA ARG A 82 12.20 -3.25 15.76
C ARG A 82 10.98 -2.89 16.61
N ALA A 83 9.78 -2.87 16.03
CA ALA A 83 8.55 -2.58 16.75
C ALA A 83 8.05 -3.74 17.64
N ALA A 84 8.36 -4.99 17.27
CA ALA A 84 7.82 -6.17 17.95
C ALA A 84 8.13 -6.26 19.46
N PRO A 85 9.35 -5.97 19.95
CA PRO A 85 9.62 -5.89 21.39
C PRO A 85 8.75 -4.84 22.11
N LEU A 86 8.56 -3.68 21.48
CA LEU A 86 7.80 -2.56 22.04
C LEU A 86 6.30 -2.91 22.16
N LEU A 87 5.74 -3.52 21.11
CA LEU A 87 4.37 -4.04 21.13
C LEU A 87 4.19 -5.13 22.20
N ARG A 88 5.13 -6.07 22.32
CA ARG A 88 5.09 -7.11 23.37
C ARG A 88 5.18 -6.52 24.78
N LEU A 89 5.97 -5.47 24.98
CA LEU A 89 6.05 -4.76 26.25
C LEU A 89 4.71 -4.07 26.56
N ALA A 90 4.13 -3.36 25.59
CA ALA A 90 2.83 -2.70 25.74
C ALA A 90 1.72 -3.70 26.11
N ASP A 91 1.68 -4.85 25.43
CA ASP A 91 0.74 -5.95 25.75
C ASP A 91 0.95 -6.50 27.18
N ARG A 92 2.20 -6.60 27.62
CA ARG A 92 2.53 -7.10 28.96
C ARG A 92 2.14 -6.10 30.04
N VAL A 93 2.47 -4.83 29.86
CA VAL A 93 2.11 -3.74 30.79
C VAL A 93 0.60 -3.62 30.92
N SER A 94 -0.12 -3.69 29.81
CA SER A 94 -1.59 -3.66 29.79
C SER A 94 -2.21 -4.79 30.61
N ARG A 95 -1.66 -6.01 30.51
CA ARG A 95 -2.09 -7.15 31.32
C ARG A 95 -1.82 -6.95 32.81
N LEU A 96 -0.63 -6.47 33.17
CA LEU A 96 -0.29 -6.18 34.58
C LEU A 96 -1.22 -5.12 35.18
N PHE A 97 -1.56 -4.08 34.44
CA PHE A 97 -2.53 -3.08 34.91
C PHE A 97 -3.93 -3.66 35.13
N ALA A 98 -4.38 -4.54 34.23
CA ALA A 98 -5.65 -5.23 34.38
C ALA A 98 -5.65 -6.14 35.62
N GLU A 99 -4.57 -6.87 35.87
CA GLU A 99 -4.42 -7.76 37.03
C GLU A 99 -4.44 -7.01 38.37
N ILE A 100 -3.85 -5.81 38.41
CA ILE A 100 -3.81 -4.96 39.62
C ILE A 100 -5.13 -4.19 39.82
N GLY A 101 -6.11 -4.34 38.91
CA GLY A 101 -7.40 -3.65 38.99
C GLY A 101 -7.28 -2.14 38.75
N CYS A 102 -6.28 -1.73 37.96
CA CYS A 102 -6.03 -0.32 37.68
C CYS A 102 -7.13 0.24 36.76
N PRO A 103 -7.95 1.21 37.20
CA PRO A 103 -9.02 1.74 36.38
C PRO A 103 -8.46 2.54 35.19
N PRO A 104 -9.18 2.58 34.05
CA PRO A 104 -8.82 3.43 32.92
C PRO A 104 -8.67 4.89 33.36
N GLY A 105 -7.61 5.56 32.88
CA GLY A 105 -7.34 6.97 33.22
C GLY A 105 -6.65 7.20 34.57
N SER A 106 -6.15 6.16 35.24
CA SER A 106 -5.35 6.34 36.44
C SER A 106 -4.04 7.09 36.13
N THR A 107 -3.59 7.91 37.08
CA THR A 107 -2.29 8.63 36.96
C THR A 107 -1.10 7.68 36.94
N ALA A 108 -1.25 6.45 37.43
CA ALA A 108 -0.23 5.40 37.35
C ALA A 108 0.00 4.94 35.90
N ILE A 109 -1.07 4.81 35.11
CA ILE A 109 -0.96 4.49 33.67
C ILE A 109 -0.23 5.62 32.94
N HIS A 110 -0.57 6.88 33.21
CA HIS A 110 0.09 8.03 32.61
C HIS A 110 1.59 8.09 32.94
N ARG A 111 1.99 7.79 34.18
CA ARG A 111 3.42 7.74 34.56
C ARG A 111 4.18 6.64 33.84
N VAL A 112 3.58 5.46 33.69
CA VAL A 112 4.23 4.36 32.96
C VAL A 112 4.35 4.67 31.48
N ILE A 113 3.34 5.28 30.86
CA ILE A 113 3.42 5.76 29.47
C ILE A 113 4.56 6.76 29.34
N GLN A 114 4.65 7.76 30.22
CA GLN A 114 5.71 8.75 30.18
C GLN A 114 7.11 8.13 30.36
N CYS A 115 7.28 7.17 31.28
CA CYS A 115 8.54 6.44 31.42
C CYS A 115 8.86 5.57 30.19
N MET A 116 7.86 5.02 29.51
CA MET A 116 8.06 4.28 28.26
C MET A 116 8.47 5.22 27.13
N ASP A 117 7.87 6.40 27.03
CA ASP A 117 8.25 7.42 26.06
C ASP A 117 9.69 7.91 26.30
N ASP A 118 10.05 8.22 27.55
CA ASP A 118 11.41 8.65 27.91
C ASP A 118 12.46 7.56 27.66
N ALA A 119 12.13 6.28 27.95
CA ALA A 119 13.07 5.17 27.83
C ALA A 119 13.21 4.62 26.40
N PHE A 120 12.16 4.71 25.57
CA PHE A 120 12.13 4.07 24.26
C PHE A 120 11.94 5.04 23.08
N LEU A 121 11.38 6.23 23.30
CA LEU A 121 11.05 7.20 22.24
C LEU A 121 11.86 8.50 22.33
N GLY A 122 12.79 8.62 23.28
CA GLY A 122 13.59 9.83 23.55
C GLY A 122 14.62 10.27 22.49
N GLU A 123 14.64 9.71 21.27
CA GLU A 123 15.43 10.16 20.11
C GLU A 123 14.79 9.72 18.76
N PRO A 124 15.12 10.32 17.59
CA PRO A 124 14.20 10.76 16.52
C PRO A 124 13.62 9.67 15.60
N ALA A 125 13.46 8.44 16.10
CA ALA A 125 12.92 7.33 15.32
C ALA A 125 11.53 7.65 14.74
N ILE A 126 10.68 8.41 15.44
CA ILE A 126 9.33 8.73 14.93
C ILE A 126 9.37 9.70 13.74
N ASP A 127 10.34 10.62 13.69
CA ASP A 127 10.48 11.57 12.57
C ASP A 127 11.00 10.88 11.30
N GLU A 128 11.97 9.96 11.43
CA GLU A 128 12.41 9.13 10.29
C GLU A 128 11.27 8.27 9.73
N TRP A 129 10.41 7.72 10.60
CA TRP A 129 9.34 6.82 10.18
C TRP A 129 8.21 7.58 9.52
N SER A 130 7.84 8.75 10.07
CA SER A 130 6.84 9.61 9.45
C SER A 130 7.32 10.23 8.13
N GLY A 131 8.64 10.41 7.97
CA GLY A 131 9.29 10.74 6.68
C GLY A 131 9.18 9.59 5.67
N TRP A 132 9.58 8.38 6.06
CA TRP A 132 9.50 7.19 5.19
C TRP A 132 8.07 6.91 4.72
N PHE A 133 7.06 7.01 5.60
CA PHE A 133 5.66 6.85 5.21
C PHE A 133 5.13 7.99 4.33
N ARG A 134 5.66 9.21 4.46
CA ARG A 134 5.32 10.33 3.56
C ARG A 134 5.94 10.13 2.18
N GLU A 135 7.20 9.69 2.13
CA GLU A 135 7.96 9.48 0.90
C GLU A 135 7.52 8.22 0.12
N ASN A 136 7.02 7.20 0.83
CA ASN A 136 6.55 5.93 0.24
C ASN A 136 5.03 5.80 0.16
N ARG A 137 4.25 6.79 0.63
CA ARG A 137 2.88 6.93 0.17
C ARG A 137 2.98 7.38 -1.28
N SER A 138 2.70 6.47 -2.20
CA SER A 138 2.38 6.81 -3.58
C SER A 138 1.29 7.88 -3.55
N GLU A 139 1.67 9.15 -3.75
CA GLU A 139 0.72 10.22 -3.99
C GLU A 139 -0.22 9.75 -5.11
N PRO A 140 -1.54 9.92 -4.97
CA PRO A 140 -2.45 9.66 -6.07
C PRO A 140 -2.08 10.64 -7.18
N ARG A 141 -1.38 10.14 -8.20
CA ARG A 141 -1.10 10.89 -9.41
C ARG A 141 -2.44 11.04 -10.14
N SER A 142 -3.07 12.19 -9.91
CA SER A 142 -4.24 12.72 -10.64
C SER A 142 -3.94 12.89 -12.12
#